data_AF-A0A836KS48-F1
#
_entry.id   AF-A0A836KS48-F1
#
_cell.length_a   1.000
_cell.length_b   1.000
_cell.length_c   1.000
_cell.angle_alpha   90.00
_cell.angle_beta   90.00
_cell.angle_gamma   90.00
#
_symmetry.space_group_name_H-M   'P 1'
#
loop_
_entity.id
_entity.type
_entity.pdbx_description
1 polymer ?
#
loop_
_entity_poly.entity_id
_entity_poly.type
_entity_poly.pdbx_seq_one_letter_code
_entity_poly.pdbx_strand_id
1 'polypeptide(L)'
;MMRATRLCAAAMDAIRALSAEVETLSGFKQLGAQEEGLPRLANAALLDVCTMFNLRYCTRDDIIGIYRNAMQIKDSGKQVFEFMSGR
;
A
#
# COMPACT_ATOMS: atom_id res chain seq x y z
N MET A 1 15.98 -17.07 4.72
CA MET A 1 14.74 -16.28 4.95
C MET A 1 15.00 -14.96 5.69
N MET A 2 15.72 -14.95 6.82
CA MET A 2 15.94 -13.75 7.67
C MET A 2 16.63 -12.54 7.00
N ARG A 3 17.50 -12.76 5.99
CA ARG A 3 18.19 -11.68 5.25
C ARG A 3 17.24 -10.88 4.36
N ALA A 4 16.32 -11.55 3.66
CA ALA A 4 15.37 -10.88 2.75
C ALA A 4 14.42 -9.96 3.53
N THR A 5 13.89 -10.42 4.66
CA THR A 5 13.00 -9.63 5.53
C THR A 5 13.66 -8.35 6.02
N ARG A 6 14.93 -8.39 6.42
CA ARG A 6 15.67 -7.20 6.86
C ARG A 6 15.89 -6.21 5.72
N LEU A 7 16.19 -6.70 4.51
CA LEU A 7 16.39 -5.84 3.35
C LEU A 7 15.09 -5.19 2.89
N CYS A 8 13.96 -5.91 2.92
CA CYS A 8 12.64 -5.34 2.65
C CYS A 8 12.30 -4.25 3.67
N ALA A 9 12.57 -4.46 4.96
CA ALA A 9 12.36 -3.44 5.99
C ALA A 9 13.20 -2.18 5.72
N ALA A 10 14.49 -2.35 5.44
CA ALA A 10 15.37 -1.22 5.11
C ALA A 10 14.90 -0.43 3.87
N ALA A 11 14.43 -1.12 2.82
CA ALA A 11 13.87 -0.46 1.65
C ALA A 11 12.60 0.33 1.96
N MET A 12 11.70 -0.24 2.78
CA MET A 12 10.49 0.46 3.22
C MET A 12 10.81 1.70 4.06
N ASP A 13 11.80 1.62 4.94
CA ASP A 13 12.21 2.76 5.76
C ASP A 13 12.83 3.89 4.93
N ALA A 14 13.63 3.55 3.91
CA ALA A 14 14.17 4.54 2.97
C ALA A 14 13.06 5.25 2.17
N ILE A 15 12.06 4.50 1.69
CA ILE A 15 10.90 5.09 0.98
C ILE A 15 10.14 6.06 1.90
N ARG A 16 9.92 5.69 3.17
CA ARG A 16 9.22 6.53 4.14
C ARG A 16 9.97 7.81 4.46
N ALA A 17 11.28 7.72 4.67
CA ALA A 17 12.13 8.89 4.89
C ALA A 17 12.04 9.86 3.72
N LEU A 18 12.21 9.37 2.49
CA LEU A 18 12.10 10.18 1.29
C LEU A 18 10.70 10.81 1.16
N SER A 19 9.63 10.03 1.35
CA SER A 19 8.26 10.54 1.24
C SER A 19 7.96 11.66 2.26
N ALA A 20 8.57 11.62 3.44
CA ALA A 20 8.47 12.67 4.45
C ALA A 20 9.23 13.94 4.02
N GLU A 21 10.44 13.78 3.45
CA GLU A 21 11.25 14.90 2.95
C GLU A 21 10.57 15.65 1.79
N VAL A 22 9.81 14.95 0.94
CA VAL A 22 9.08 15.55 -0.19
C VAL A 22 7.61 15.86 0.11
N GLU A 23 7.19 15.81 1.38
CA GLU A 23 5.82 16.15 1.84
C GLU A 23 4.69 15.34 1.17
N THR A 24 4.95 14.10 0.74
CA THR A 24 3.96 13.25 0.03
C THR A 24 3.16 12.33 0.96
N LEU A 25 3.49 12.29 2.25
CA LEU A 25 2.81 11.45 3.23
C LEU A 25 1.48 12.06 3.68
N SER A 26 0.50 12.07 2.78
CA SER A 26 -0.90 12.27 3.12
C SER A 26 -1.69 11.01 2.77
N GLY A 27 -2.45 10.49 3.74
CA GLY A 27 -3.36 9.37 3.47
C GLY A 27 -4.46 9.82 2.51
N PHE A 28 -5.01 8.91 1.70
CA PHE A 28 -6.01 9.27 0.68
C PHE A 28 -7.24 9.99 1.24
N LYS A 29 -7.58 9.75 2.52
CA LYS A 29 -8.65 10.49 3.20
C LYS A 29 -8.37 11.99 3.29
N GLN A 30 -7.12 12.41 3.51
CA GLN A 30 -6.73 13.82 3.54
C GLN A 30 -6.79 14.46 2.15
N LEU A 31 -6.70 13.66 1.09
CA LEU A 31 -6.88 14.07 -0.30
C LEU A 31 -8.35 14.05 -0.75
N GLY A 32 -9.29 13.77 0.16
CA GLY A 32 -10.73 13.75 -0.11
C GLY A 32 -11.28 12.42 -0.63
N ALA A 33 -10.50 11.34 -0.65
CA ALA A 33 -11.01 10.01 -1.03
C ALA A 33 -12.08 9.53 -0.06
N GLN A 34 -13.06 8.78 -0.58
CA GLN A 34 -14.19 8.23 0.16
C GLN A 34 -14.13 6.70 0.12
N GLU A 35 -14.42 6.04 1.25
CA GLU A 35 -14.34 4.58 1.36
C GLU A 35 -15.34 3.86 0.45
N GLU A 36 -16.50 4.49 0.22
CA GLU A 36 -17.57 4.02 -0.65
C GLU A 36 -17.09 3.93 -2.12
N GLY A 37 -16.05 4.68 -2.48
CA GLY A 37 -15.44 4.67 -3.81
C GLY A 37 -14.46 3.51 -4.05
N LEU A 38 -13.99 2.83 -3.00
CA LEU A 38 -12.96 1.78 -3.13
C LEU A 38 -13.39 0.60 -4.02
N PRO A 39 -14.64 0.09 -3.93
CA PRO A 39 -15.16 -0.92 -4.85
C PRO A 39 -15.01 -0.56 -6.32
N ARG A 40 -15.27 0.71 -6.67
CA ARG A 40 -15.19 1.21 -8.05
C ARG A 40 -13.73 1.33 -8.50
N LEU A 41 -12.87 1.88 -7.64
CA LEU A 41 -11.44 2.03 -7.92
C LEU A 41 -10.76 0.67 -8.10
N ALA A 42 -11.11 -0.33 -7.28
CA ALA A 42 -10.55 -1.67 -7.41
C ALA A 42 -10.93 -2.36 -8.72
N ASN A 43 -12.18 -2.18 -9.19
CA ASN A 43 -12.59 -2.67 -10.51
C ASN A 43 -11.80 -2.00 -11.63
N ALA A 44 -11.59 -0.68 -11.54
CA ALA A 44 -10.79 0.06 -12.52
C ALA A 44 -9.32 -0.40 -12.53
N ALA A 45 -8.73 -0.60 -11.34
CA ALA A 45 -7.35 -1.09 -11.22
C ALA A 45 -7.17 -2.49 -11.82
N LEU A 46 -8.14 -3.39 -11.68
CA LEU A 46 -8.09 -4.73 -12.31
C LEU A 46 -8.13 -4.67 -13.85
N LEU A 47 -8.73 -3.62 -14.41
CA LEU A 47 -8.81 -3.40 -15.86
C LEU A 47 -7.65 -2.56 -16.39
N ASP A 48 -6.81 -2.00 -15.52
CA ASP A 48 -5.65 -1.23 -15.91
C ASP A 48 -4.57 -2.16 -16.51
N VAL A 49 -4.08 -1.82 -17.69
CA VAL A 49 -3.07 -2.62 -18.40
C VAL A 49 -1.78 -2.80 -17.58
N CYS A 50 -1.47 -1.85 -16.70
CA CYS A 50 -0.31 -1.93 -15.82
C CYS A 50 -0.40 -3.12 -14.85
N THR A 51 -1.62 -3.51 -14.45
CA THR A 51 -1.85 -4.62 -13.51
C THR A 51 -1.37 -5.96 -14.08
N MET A 52 -1.40 -6.13 -15.41
CA MET A 52 -0.88 -7.34 -16.08
C MET A 52 0.61 -7.56 -15.82
N PHE A 53 1.36 -6.49 -15.56
CA PHE A 53 2.81 -6.53 -15.32
C PHE A 53 3.17 -6.53 -13.82
N ASN A 54 2.18 -6.57 -12.92
CA ASN A 54 2.48 -6.72 -11.50
C ASN A 54 3.02 -8.12 -11.22
N LEU A 55 4.17 -8.23 -10.56
CA LEU A 55 4.83 -9.51 -10.27
C LEU A 55 3.97 -10.46 -9.42
N ARG A 56 2.98 -9.91 -8.71
CA ARG A 56 2.01 -10.66 -7.91
C ARG A 56 0.62 -10.50 -8.50
N TYR A 57 -0.08 -11.61 -8.72
CA TYR A 57 -1.51 -11.56 -9.01
C TYR A 57 -2.25 -10.98 -7.80
N CYS A 58 -3.14 -10.01 -8.06
CA CYS A 58 -3.97 -9.38 -7.04
C CYS A 58 -5.44 -9.64 -7.35
N THR A 59 -6.19 -10.09 -6.35
CA THR A 59 -7.65 -10.12 -6.41
C THR A 59 -8.22 -8.73 -6.21
N ARG A 60 -9.52 -8.58 -6.49
CA ARG A 60 -10.26 -7.34 -6.19
C ARG A 60 -10.16 -6.96 -4.71
N ASP A 61 -10.26 -7.95 -3.82
CA ASP A 61 -10.25 -7.71 -2.38
C ASP A 61 -8.86 -7.35 -1.87
N ASP A 62 -7.79 -7.89 -2.47
CA ASP A 62 -6.41 -7.45 -2.20
C ASP A 62 -6.25 -5.94 -2.50
N ILE A 63 -6.75 -5.50 -3.65
CA ILE A 63 -6.68 -4.09 -4.08
C ILE A 63 -7.50 -3.19 -3.15
N ILE A 64 -8.71 -3.61 -2.77
CA ILE A 64 -9.51 -2.87 -1.78
C ILE A 64 -8.76 -2.78 -0.44
N GLY A 65 -8.10 -3.85 -0.01
CA GLY A 65 -7.26 -3.87 1.19
C GLY A 65 -6.11 -2.87 1.12
N ILE A 66 -5.40 -2.81 -0.02
CA ILE A 66 -4.33 -1.83 -0.26
C ILE A 66 -4.88 -0.41 -0.19
N TYR A 67 -5.98 -0.11 -0.87
CA TYR A 67 -6.58 1.23 -0.83
C TYR A 67 -7.05 1.61 0.57
N ARG A 68 -7.69 0.69 1.30
CA ARG A 68 -8.13 0.94 2.68
C ARG A 68 -6.93 1.23 3.60
N ASN A 69 -5.82 0.53 3.42
CA ASN A 69 -4.58 0.80 4.16
C ASN A 69 -4.00 2.18 3.81
N ALA A 70 -4.10 2.60 2.55
CA ALA A 70 -3.65 3.92 2.10
C ALA A 70 -4.58 5.08 2.51
N MET A 71 -5.80 4.81 3.01
CA MET A 71 -6.73 5.85 3.46
C MET A 71 -6.20 6.67 4.64
N GLN A 72 -5.41 6.06 5.53
CA GLN A 72 -4.90 6.71 6.74
C GLN A 72 -3.38 6.64 6.78
N ILE A 73 -2.73 7.71 7.27
CA ILE A 73 -1.34 7.62 7.71
C ILE A 73 -1.36 6.80 9.00
N LYS A 74 -0.75 5.62 8.99
CA LYS A 74 -0.54 4.83 10.21
C LYS A 74 0.93 4.90 10.57
N ASP A 75 1.23 5.14 11.86
CA ASP A 75 2.59 5.16 12.38
C ASP A 75 3.36 3.93 11.90
N SER A 76 4.44 4.19 11.17
CA SER A 76 4.99 3.34 10.13
C SER A 76 5.77 2.11 10.63
N GLY A 77 5.89 1.89 11.94
CA GLY A 77 6.73 0.82 12.49
C GLY A 77 6.15 -0.60 12.48
N LYS A 78 4.82 -0.76 12.63
CA LYS A 78 4.26 -2.06 13.07
C LYS A 78 3.44 -2.84 12.04
N GLN A 79 2.67 -2.20 11.16
CA GLN A 79 1.61 -2.90 10.42
C GLN A 79 1.96 -3.50 9.05
N VAL A 80 2.95 -2.96 8.31
CA VAL A 80 3.35 -3.57 7.02
C VAL A 80 4.01 -4.94 7.25
N PHE A 81 4.74 -5.08 8.36
CA PHE A 81 5.30 -6.35 8.78
C PHE A 81 4.19 -7.37 9.11
N GLU A 82 3.12 -6.95 9.79
CA GLU A 82 1.94 -7.78 10.08
C GLU A 82 1.24 -8.23 8.79
N PHE A 83 0.87 -7.30 7.90
CA PHE A 83 0.20 -7.63 6.62
C PHE A 83 1.05 -8.52 5.70
N MET A 84 2.36 -8.27 5.60
CA MET A 84 3.27 -9.10 4.77
C MET A 84 3.67 -10.41 5.44
N SER A 85 3.53 -10.55 6.76
CA SER A 85 3.84 -11.78 7.49
C SER A 85 2.63 -12.67 7.76
N GLY A 86 1.43 -12.25 7.35
CA GLY A 86 0.20 -12.99 7.59
C GLY A 86 -0.15 -13.12 9.08
N ARG A 87 0.27 -12.14 9.89
CA ARG A 87 -0.04 -12.05 11.33
C ARG A 87 -0.77 -10.75 11.62
#